data_AF-A0A2Z6QJA0-F1
#
_entry.id   AF-A0A2Z6QJA0-F1
#
_cell.length_a   1.000
_cell.length_b   1.000
_cell.length_c   1.000
_cell.angle_alpha   90.00
_cell.angle_beta   90.00
_cell.angle_gamma   90.00
#
_symmetry.space_group_name_H-M   'P 1'
#
loop_
_entity.id
_entity.type
_entity.pdbx_description
1 polymer ?
#
loop_
_entity_poly.entity_id
_entity_poly.type
_entity_poly.pdbx_seq_one_letter_code
_entity_poly.pdbx_strand_id
1 'polypeptide(L)'
;MHKLCGYCYVVVRMDSSLNDEIISHNLYKGSDALEKFIERIEGKLLNIQEDLSEPAEMIMAPGDLKAYNEVTECWICKGPFLKPVSEIVQKLEEAKHNLLEIKE
;
A
#
# COMPACT_ATOMS: atom_id res chain seq x y z
N MET A 1 29.24 3.23 30.44
CA MET A 1 28.05 3.20 29.57
C MET A 1 28.25 2.08 28.56
N HIS A 2 27.40 1.05 28.56
CA HIS A 2 27.51 -0.05 27.60
C HIS A 2 27.05 0.43 26.22
N LYS A 3 27.82 0.13 25.17
CA LYS A 3 27.44 0.42 23.78
C LYS A 3 26.68 -0.77 23.21
N LEU A 4 25.79 -0.53 22.26
CA LEU A 4 25.09 -1.59 21.53
C LEU A 4 26.13 -2.57 20.94
N CYS A 5 26.04 -3.84 21.30
CA CYS A 5 27.05 -4.85 20.96
C CYS A 5 26.51 -6.03 20.14
N GLY A 6 25.25 -5.95 19.70
CA GLY A 6 24.63 -6.94 18.84
C GLY A 6 23.17 -6.64 18.53
N TYR A 7 22.61 -7.39 17.59
CA TYR A 7 21.20 -7.37 17.22
C TYR A 7 20.72 -8.75 16.74
N CYS A 8 19.41 -8.94 16.73
CA CYS A 8 18.77 -10.11 16.13
C CYS A 8 17.45 -9.69 15.50
N TYR A 9 17.14 -10.19 14.30
CA TYR A 9 15.83 -10.01 13.69
C TYR A 9 15.43 -11.23 12.85
N VAL A 10 14.12 -11.34 12.60
CA VAL A 10 13.50 -12.34 11.73
C VAL A 10 12.64 -11.60 10.72
N VAL A 11 12.62 -12.06 9.47
CA VAL A 11 11.78 -11.55 8.39
C VAL A 11 10.70 -12.58 8.13
N VAL A 12 9.45 -12.15 8.20
CA VAL A 12 8.27 -12.97 7.97
C VAL A 12 7.53 -12.39 6.78
N ARG A 13 7.16 -13.24 5.82
CA ARG A 13 6.35 -12.88 4.66
C ARG A 13 4.90 -13.26 4.91
N MET A 14 3.97 -12.36 4.58
CA MET A 14 2.55 -12.42 4.96
C MET A 14 1.59 -12.37 3.74
N ASP A 15 2.07 -12.71 2.54
CA ASP A 15 1.39 -12.51 1.25
C ASP A 15 0.37 -13.61 0.89
N SER A 16 -0.41 -14.03 1.88
CA SER A 16 -1.69 -14.75 1.70
C SER A 16 -1.61 -16.20 1.19
N SER A 17 -1.25 -17.12 2.08
CA SER A 17 -1.87 -18.46 2.12
C SER A 17 -1.45 -19.19 3.41
N LEU A 18 -1.96 -18.70 4.55
CA LEU A 18 -1.99 -19.43 5.84
C LEU A 18 -0.66 -19.90 6.45
N ASN A 19 0.49 -19.58 5.87
CA ASN A 19 1.79 -19.96 6.42
C ASN A 19 2.63 -18.69 6.63
N ASP A 20 2.77 -18.26 7.88
CA ASP A 20 3.76 -17.27 8.29
C ASP A 20 5.15 -17.85 7.99
N GLU A 21 5.66 -17.62 6.79
CA GLU A 21 6.95 -18.16 6.38
C GLU A 21 8.07 -17.25 6.87
N ILE A 22 8.97 -17.81 7.68
CA ILE A 22 10.23 -17.16 8.03
C ILE A 22 11.15 -17.25 6.82
N ILE A 23 11.18 -16.19 6.03
CA ILE A 23 11.99 -16.13 4.81
C ILE A 23 13.46 -15.78 5.08
N SER A 24 13.78 -15.24 6.26
CA SER A 24 15.17 -14.90 6.63
C SER A 24 15.27 -14.62 8.13
N HIS A 25 16.46 -14.79 8.70
CA HIS A 25 16.80 -14.27 10.01
C HIS A 25 18.24 -13.74 10.00
N ASN A 26 18.61 -12.97 11.02
CA ASN A 26 19.98 -12.56 11.23
C ASN A 26 20.26 -12.36 12.72
N LEU A 27 21.42 -12.83 13.16
CA LEU A 27 21.99 -12.58 14.47
C LEU A 27 23.39 -12.01 14.27
N TYR A 28 23.67 -10.89 14.92
CA TYR A 28 24.95 -10.22 14.82
C TYR A 28 25.43 -9.79 16.20
N LYS A 29 26.74 -9.93 16.45
CA LYS A 29 27.43 -9.40 17.64
C LYS A 29 28.72 -8.72 17.19
N GLY A 30 28.93 -7.49 17.63
CA GLY A 30 30.05 -6.65 17.23
C GLY A 30 29.93 -5.25 17.81
N SER A 31 31.04 -4.53 17.91
CA SER A 31 31.06 -3.14 18.40
C SER A 31 30.40 -2.14 17.44
N ASP A 32 30.27 -2.54 16.17
CA ASP A 32 29.64 -1.86 15.04
C ASP A 32 28.19 -2.33 14.80
N ALA A 33 27.55 -2.95 15.79
CA ALA A 33 26.21 -3.53 15.66
C ALA A 33 25.15 -2.56 15.10
N LEU A 34 25.22 -1.28 15.45
CA LEU A 34 24.28 -0.28 14.94
C LEU A 34 24.44 -0.05 13.42
N GLU A 35 25.67 0.13 12.95
CA GLU A 35 25.99 0.34 11.54
C GLU A 35 25.58 -0.88 10.72
N LYS A 36 25.96 -2.08 11.19
CA LYS A 36 25.58 -3.34 10.54
C LYS A 36 24.09 -3.62 10.56
N PHE A 37 23.34 -3.11 11.53
CA PHE A 37 21.89 -3.23 11.54
C PHE A 37 21.26 -2.35 10.46
N ILE A 38 21.68 -1.09 10.37
CA ILE A 38 21.15 -0.14 9.38
C ILE A 38 21.44 -0.61 7.96
N GLU A 39 22.71 -0.93 7.64
CA GLU A 39 23.11 -1.46 6.32
C GLU A 39 22.23 -2.65 5.90
N ARG A 40 21.93 -3.53 6.86
CA ARG A 40 21.17 -4.74 6.61
C ARG A 40 19.69 -4.47 6.40
N ILE A 41 19.09 -3.55 7.17
CA ILE A 41 17.69 -3.17 7.01
C ILE A 41 17.49 -2.42 5.68
N GLU A 42 18.39 -1.52 5.31
CA GLU A 42 18.35 -0.81 4.03
C GLU A 42 18.45 -1.80 2.85
N GLY A 43 19.38 -2.74 2.90
CA GLY A 43 19.47 -3.79 1.88
C GLY A 43 18.22 -4.67 1.81
N LYS A 44 17.59 -4.99 2.95
CA LYS A 44 16.32 -5.74 2.96
C LYS A 44 15.16 -4.93 2.38
N LEU A 45 15.11 -3.62 2.64
CA LEU A 45 14.11 -2.74 2.04
C LEU A 45 14.23 -2.74 0.52
N LEU A 46 15.44 -2.60 -0.02
CA LEU A 46 15.68 -2.64 -1.47
C LEU A 46 15.21 -3.95 -2.09
N ASN A 47 15.56 -5.10 -1.48
CA ASN A 47 15.13 -6.40 -1.98
C ASN A 47 13.60 -6.55 -1.97
N ILE A 48 12.92 -6.05 -0.94
CA ILE A 48 11.45 -6.07 -0.87
C ILE A 48 10.85 -5.17 -1.95
N GLN A 49 11.43 -3.98 -2.17
CA GLN A 49 10.96 -3.07 -3.20
C GLN A 49 11.16 -3.64 -4.62
N GLU A 50 12.27 -4.32 -4.87
CA GLU A 50 12.55 -5.00 -6.13
C GLU A 50 11.55 -6.14 -6.37
N ASP A 51 11.36 -7.01 -5.37
CA ASP A 51 10.39 -8.11 -5.40
C ASP A 51 8.95 -7.62 -5.62
N LEU A 52 8.54 -6.54 -4.93
CA LEU A 52 7.22 -5.94 -5.09
C LEU A 52 7.07 -5.06 -6.35
N SER A 53 8.15 -4.78 -7.07
CA SER A 53 8.10 -4.02 -8.31
C SER A 53 7.57 -4.85 -9.48
N GLU A 54 7.65 -6.18 -9.37
CA GLU A 54 7.09 -7.11 -10.33
C GLU A 54 5.61 -7.35 -10.01
N PRO A 55 4.66 -6.88 -10.86
CA PRO A 55 3.25 -7.11 -10.62
C PRO A 55 2.94 -8.61 -10.78
N ALA A 56 2.52 -9.24 -9.68
CA ALA A 56 1.99 -10.60 -9.72
C ALA A 56 0.64 -10.64 -10.44
N GLU A 57 0.34 -11.79 -11.06
CA GLU A 57 -0.99 -12.02 -11.65
C GLU A 57 -2.06 -11.97 -10.54
N MET A 58 -3.07 -11.13 -10.74
CA MET A 58 -4.19 -11.04 -9.82
C MET A 58 -5.14 -12.22 -10.06
N ILE A 59 -5.05 -13.25 -9.21
CA ILE A 59 -5.95 -14.39 -9.26
C ILE A 59 -7.25 -14.03 -8.53
N MET A 60 -8.31 -13.75 -9.29
CA MET A 60 -9.66 -13.52 -8.74
C MET A 60 -10.62 -14.63 -9.19
N ALA A 61 -11.47 -15.11 -8.29
CA ALA A 61 -12.60 -15.92 -8.72
C ALA A 61 -13.59 -15.03 -9.50
N PRO A 62 -14.42 -15.61 -10.39
CA PRO A 62 -15.43 -14.83 -11.13
C PRO A 62 -16.36 -14.00 -10.22
N GLY A 63 -16.66 -14.49 -9.02
CA GLY A 63 -17.44 -13.76 -8.01
C GLY A 63 -16.72 -12.53 -7.46
N ASP A 64 -15.41 -12.64 -7.21
CA ASP A 64 -14.59 -11.53 -6.72
C ASP A 64 -14.45 -10.44 -7.78
N LEU A 65 -14.24 -10.83 -9.04
CA LEU A 65 -14.21 -9.89 -10.17
C LEU A 65 -15.54 -9.14 -10.31
N LYS A 66 -16.67 -9.84 -10.15
CA LYS A 66 -17.99 -9.20 -10.18
C LYS A 66 -18.14 -8.20 -9.03
N ALA A 67 -17.81 -8.61 -7.80
CA ALA A 67 -17.88 -7.74 -6.62
C ALA A 67 -16.96 -6.51 -6.74
N TYR A 68 -15.75 -6.69 -7.29
CA TYR A 68 -14.82 -5.61 -7.57
C TYR A 68 -15.39 -4.59 -8.56
N ASN A 69 -16.08 -5.03 -9.61
CA ASN A 69 -16.65 -4.11 -10.60
C ASN A 69 -17.92 -3.40 -10.12
N GLU A 70 -18.66 -4.00 -9.18
CA GLU A 70 -19.90 -3.45 -8.64
C GLU A 70 -19.68 -2.54 -7.41
N VAL A 71 -18.46 -2.50 -6.85
CA VAL A 71 -18.18 -1.75 -5.63
C VAL A 71 -18.31 -0.25 -5.84
N THR A 72 -19.16 0.40 -5.04
CA THR A 72 -19.38 1.86 -5.09
C THR A 72 -18.73 2.61 -3.93
N GLU A 73 -18.22 1.89 -2.93
CA GLU A 73 -17.66 2.45 -1.70
C GLU A 73 -16.34 1.79 -1.27
N CYS A 74 -15.49 2.59 -0.65
CA CYS A 74 -14.23 2.13 -0.09
C CYS A 74 -14.47 1.19 1.09
N TRP A 75 -13.92 -0.01 1.02
CA TRP A 75 -14.04 -0.99 2.11
C TRP A 75 -13.44 -0.48 3.44
N ILE A 76 -12.42 0.36 3.39
CA ILE A 76 -11.69 0.88 4.56
C ILE A 76 -12.48 2.02 5.23
N CYS A 77 -12.79 3.07 4.48
CA CYS A 77 -13.41 4.28 5.05
C CYS A 77 -14.93 4.36 4.86
N LYS A 78 -15.53 3.42 4.14
CA LYS A 78 -16.95 3.39 3.76
C LYS A 78 -17.42 4.62 2.96
N GLY A 79 -16.50 5.41 2.43
CA GLY A 79 -16.80 6.55 1.58
C GLY A 79 -17.06 6.13 0.12
N PRO A 80 -17.91 6.85 -0.63
CA PRO A 80 -18.20 6.50 -2.01
C PRO A 80 -16.97 6.77 -2.91
N PHE A 81 -16.74 5.90 -3.90
CA PHE A 81 -15.67 6.09 -4.89
C PHE A 81 -15.98 7.20 -5.89
N LEU A 82 -17.26 7.32 -6.26
CA LEU A 82 -17.75 8.36 -7.14
C LEU A 82 -18.43 9.43 -6.31
N LYS A 83 -18.22 10.70 -6.69
CA LYS A 83 -18.98 11.80 -6.09
C LYS A 83 -20.47 11.63 -6.41
N PRO A 84 -21.37 11.93 -5.47
CA PRO A 84 -22.80 11.88 -5.73
C PRO A 84 -23.15 12.65 -6.99
N VAL A 85 -23.99 12.08 -7.84
CA VAL A 85 -24.48 12.71 -9.08
C VAL A 85 -25.05 14.10 -8.81
N SER A 86 -25.64 14.32 -7.63
CA SER A 86 -26.13 15.63 -7.20
C SER A 86 -25.05 16.71 -7.17
N GLU A 87 -23.83 16.41 -6.73
CA GLU A 87 -22.71 17.36 -6.71
C GLU A 87 -22.22 17.68 -8.13
N ILE A 88 -22.26 16.70 -9.03
CA ILE A 88 -21.87 16.87 -10.44
C ILE A 88 -22.91 17.71 -11.18
N VAL A 89 -24.20 17.41 -10.98
CA VAL A 89 -25.32 18.16 -11.56
C VAL A 89 -25.33 19.60 -11.06
N GLN A 90 -25.12 19.82 -9.77
CA GLN A 90 -25.05 21.18 -9.21
C GLN A 90 -23.92 22.00 -9.83
N LYS A 91 -22.73 21.41 -9.98
CA LYS A 91 -21.60 22.08 -10.65
C LYS A 91 -21.83 22.33 -12.13
N LEU A 92 -22.57 21.45 -12.80
CA LEU A 92 -22.91 21.63 -14.22
C LEU A 92 -23.89 22.78 -14.41
N GLU A 93 -24.90 22.90 -13.54
CA GLU A 93 -25.84 24.03 -13.57
C GLU A 93 -25.16 25.36 -13.20
N GLU A 94 -24.28 25.37 -12.20
CA GLU A 94 -23.46 26.54 -11.87
C GLU A 94 -22.56 26.97 -13.05
N ALA A 95 -21.89 26.01 -13.70
CA ALA A 95 -21.06 26.31 -14.87
C ALA A 95 -21.88 26.83 -16.06
N LYS A 96 -23.08 26.29 -16.28
CA LYS A 96 -24.02 26.75 -17.31
C LYS A 96 -24.50 28.17 -17.03
N HIS A 97 -24.81 28.50 -15.78
CA HIS A 97 -25.20 29.86 -15.36
C HIS A 97 -24.07 30.86 -15.65
N ASN A 98 -22.84 30.54 -15.22
CA ASN A 98 -21.69 31.42 -15.43
C ASN A 98 -21.35 31.62 -16.93
N LEU A 99 -21.55 30.60 -17.77
CA LEU A 99 -21.36 30.72 -19.23
C LEU A 99 -22.39 31.62 -19.91
N LEU A 100 -23.59 31.75 -19.34
CA LEU A 100 -24.62 32.66 -19.85
C LEU A 100 -24.28 34.11 -19.48
N GLU A 101 -23.76 34.35 -18.27
CA GLU A 101 -23.32 35.69 -17.82
C GLU A 101 -22.11 36.24 -18.60
N ILE A 102 -21.23 35.37 -19.12
CA ILE A 102 -20.07 35.79 -19.93
C ILE A 102 -20.46 36.22 -21.36
N LYS A 103 -21.69 35.90 -21.80
CA LYS A 103 -22.18 36.20 -23.16
C LYS A 103 -23.04 37.48 -23.25
N GLU A 104 -23.27 38.17 -22.14
CA GLU A 104 -23.86 39.51 -22.06
C GLU A 104 -22.77 40.59 -21.95
#